data_AF-A0A2E4KJF1-F1
#
_entry.id   AF-A0A2E4KJF1-F1
#
_cell.length_a   1.000
_cell.length_b   1.000
_cell.length_c   1.000
_cell.angle_alpha   90.00
_cell.angle_beta   90.00
_cell.angle_gamma   90.00
#
_symmetry.space_group_name_H-M   'P 1'
#
loop_
_entity.id
_entity.type
_entity.pdbx_description
1 polymer ?
#
loop_
_entity_poly.entity_id
_entity_poly.type
_entity_poly.pdbx_seq_one_letter_code
_entity_poly.pdbx_strand_id
1 'polypeptide(L)'
;MSTVQHLKQAARRLSSVCDKAITNLEKAEAVAHATNPLDYAWPHHEQFIEQWGGLGATTLLLGMNPGPWGMAQTGVPFGATHVARDFLRIKAKELTTPSNAHPKRPIVGMGLERQEVSGTRLWNLMEDLYGSPEATFAHLFVV
;
A
#
# COMPACT_ATOMS: atom_id res chain seq x y z
N MET A 1 -15.36 -8.18 -16.92
CA MET A 1 -15.05 -7.50 -15.65
C MET A 1 -14.09 -6.35 -15.94
N SER A 2 -14.20 -5.22 -15.25
CA SER A 2 -13.28 -4.09 -15.45
C SER A 2 -11.89 -4.40 -14.88
N THR A 3 -10.84 -3.73 -15.39
CA THR A 3 -9.46 -3.85 -14.87
C THR A 3 -9.39 -3.67 -13.36
N VAL A 4 -10.10 -2.68 -12.83
CA VAL A 4 -10.23 -2.42 -11.38
C VAL A 4 -10.72 -3.65 -10.62
N GLN A 5 -11.74 -4.36 -11.13
CA GLN A 5 -12.25 -5.56 -10.45
C GLN A 5 -11.23 -6.70 -10.47
N HIS A 6 -10.49 -6.89 -11.56
CA HIS A 6 -9.41 -7.87 -11.62
C HIS A 6 -8.29 -7.54 -10.62
N LEU A 7 -7.90 -6.26 -10.51
CA LEU A 7 -6.89 -5.82 -9.55
C LEU A 7 -7.34 -6.06 -8.10
N LYS A 8 -8.59 -5.71 -7.75
CA LYS A 8 -9.15 -5.99 -6.43
C LYS A 8 -9.15 -7.48 -6.10
N GLN A 9 -9.55 -8.32 -7.06
CA GLN A 9 -9.54 -9.78 -6.89
C GLN A 9 -8.12 -10.33 -6.72
N ALA A 10 -7.17 -9.85 -7.51
CA ALA A 10 -5.76 -10.24 -7.40
C ALA A 10 -5.17 -9.85 -6.03
N ALA A 11 -5.41 -8.61 -5.59
CA ALA A 11 -4.94 -8.12 -4.29
C ALA A 11 -5.57 -8.90 -3.11
N ARG A 12 -6.88 -9.19 -3.15
CA ARG A 12 -7.54 -10.03 -2.14
C ARG A 12 -7.04 -11.47 -2.14
N ARG A 13 -6.79 -12.04 -3.32
CA ARG A 13 -6.20 -13.37 -3.43
C ARG A 13 -4.81 -13.40 -2.81
N LEU A 14 -3.97 -12.40 -3.11
CA LEU A 14 -2.63 -12.27 -2.51
C LEU A 14 -2.72 -12.13 -0.98
N SER A 15 -3.60 -11.25 -0.48
CA SER A 15 -3.84 -11.10 0.96
C SER A 15 -4.15 -12.44 1.62
N SER A 16 -5.09 -13.22 1.06
CA SER A 16 -5.46 -14.53 1.61
C SER A 16 -4.30 -15.52 1.63
N VAL A 17 -3.42 -15.47 0.63
CA VAL A 17 -2.20 -16.31 0.61
C VAL A 17 -1.21 -15.87 1.68
N CYS A 18 -1.00 -14.56 1.83
CA CYS A 18 -0.14 -14.00 2.87
C CYS A 18 -0.64 -14.36 4.28
N ASP A 19 -1.93 -14.19 4.57
CA ASP A 19 -2.51 -14.48 5.89
C ASP A 19 -2.34 -15.96 6.28
N LYS A 20 -2.50 -16.87 5.31
CA LYS A 20 -2.25 -18.30 5.52
C LYS A 20 -0.77 -18.62 5.76
N ALA A 21 0.14 -17.84 5.18
CA ALA A 21 1.57 -18.05 5.31
C ALA A 21 2.15 -17.52 6.63
N ILE A 22 1.61 -16.41 7.17
CA ILE A 22 2.11 -15.74 8.40
C ILE A 22 2.31 -16.74 9.55
N THR A 23 1.27 -17.52 9.87
CA THR A 23 1.32 -18.50 10.96
C THR A 23 2.46 -19.51 10.80
N ASN A 24 2.75 -19.96 9.57
CA ASN A 24 3.81 -20.93 9.31
C ASN A 24 5.20 -20.28 9.34
N LEU A 25 5.31 -19.04 8.88
CA LEU A 25 6.56 -18.27 8.93
C LEU A 25 6.98 -17.99 10.37
N GLU A 26 6.03 -17.59 11.23
CA GLU A 26 6.31 -17.29 12.64
C GLU A 26 6.65 -18.56 13.45
N LYS A 27 6.06 -19.71 13.10
CA LYS A 27 6.40 -21.02 13.70
C LYS A 27 7.80 -21.53 13.35
N ALA A 28 8.36 -21.10 12.22
CA ALA A 28 9.69 -21.53 11.79
C ALA A 28 10.84 -20.81 12.51
N GLU A 29 10.53 -19.92 13.47
CA GLU A 29 11.45 -19.16 14.35
C GLU A 29 12.46 -18.23 13.66
N ALA A 30 12.60 -18.28 12.33
CA ALA A 30 13.41 -17.33 11.56
C ALA A 30 12.74 -15.95 11.40
N VAL A 31 11.42 -15.87 11.61
CA VAL A 31 10.61 -14.65 11.52
C VAL A 31 9.83 -14.50 12.81
N ALA A 32 10.05 -13.43 13.56
CA ALA A 32 9.35 -13.20 14.83
C ALA A 32 7.96 -12.56 14.64
N HIS A 33 7.80 -11.73 13.61
CA HIS A 33 6.56 -11.01 13.32
C HIS A 33 6.40 -10.84 11.81
N ALA A 34 5.22 -11.17 11.28
CA ALA A 34 4.85 -10.91 9.90
C ALA A 34 3.44 -10.30 9.82
N THR A 35 3.30 -9.16 9.15
CA THR A 35 2.01 -8.44 9.06
C THR A 35 1.63 -8.21 7.60
N ASN A 36 0.33 -8.19 7.30
CA ASN A 36 -0.19 -8.04 5.95
C ASN A 36 -1.02 -6.75 5.78
N PRO A 37 -0.47 -5.67 5.17
CA PRO A 37 -1.24 -4.44 4.94
C PRO A 37 -2.40 -4.60 3.97
N LEU A 38 -2.42 -5.64 3.12
CA LEU A 38 -3.57 -5.91 2.25
C LEU A 38 -4.78 -6.43 3.03
N ASP A 39 -4.59 -6.84 4.28
CA ASP A 39 -5.68 -7.17 5.19
C ASP A 39 -6.06 -5.95 6.04
N TYR A 40 -5.21 -5.56 7.00
CA TYR A 40 -5.57 -4.53 7.97
C TYR A 40 -5.72 -3.12 7.38
N ALA A 41 -5.04 -2.80 6.27
CA ALA A 41 -5.12 -1.50 5.59
C ALA A 41 -5.91 -1.58 4.27
N TRP A 42 -6.69 -2.65 4.07
CA TRP A 42 -7.54 -2.82 2.88
C TRP A 42 -8.40 -1.59 2.55
N PRO A 43 -9.07 -0.92 3.50
CA PRO A 43 -9.92 0.23 3.17
C PRO A 43 -9.19 1.35 2.44
N HIS A 44 -7.86 1.47 2.59
CA HIS A 44 -7.04 2.42 1.85
C HIS A 44 -6.55 1.83 0.53
N HIS A 45 -6.09 0.58 0.54
CA HIS A 45 -5.62 -0.10 -0.67
C HIS A 45 -6.73 -0.25 -1.73
N GLU A 46 -7.95 -0.50 -1.30
CA GLU A 46 -9.12 -0.56 -2.18
C GLU A 46 -9.39 0.79 -2.85
N GLN A 47 -9.33 1.89 -2.10
CA GLN A 47 -9.46 3.23 -2.66
C GLN A 47 -8.38 3.51 -3.70
N PHE A 48 -7.13 3.10 -3.44
CA PHE A 48 -6.03 3.24 -4.39
C PHE A 48 -6.31 2.50 -5.71
N ILE A 49 -6.74 1.24 -5.64
CA ILE A 49 -7.09 0.46 -6.84
C ILE A 49 -8.30 1.07 -7.57
N GLU A 50 -9.33 1.48 -6.84
CA GLU A 50 -10.56 2.04 -7.41
C GLU A 50 -10.33 3.36 -8.13
N GLN A 51 -9.50 4.24 -7.55
CA GLN A 51 -9.20 5.54 -8.14
C GLN A 51 -8.22 5.42 -9.32
N TRP A 52 -7.21 4.56 -9.19
CA TRP A 52 -6.02 4.66 -10.04
C TRP A 52 -5.76 3.45 -10.94
N GLY A 53 -6.35 2.29 -10.64
CA GLY A 53 -6.07 1.03 -11.36
C GLY A 53 -6.74 0.88 -12.73
N GLY A 54 -7.60 1.82 -13.12
CA GLY A 54 -8.40 1.74 -14.36
C GLY A 54 -8.01 2.73 -15.45
N LEU A 55 -6.93 3.50 -15.27
CA LEU A 55 -6.64 4.68 -16.09
C LEU A 55 -5.82 4.40 -17.36
N GLY A 56 -5.51 3.13 -17.65
CA GLY A 56 -4.88 2.73 -18.92
C GLY A 56 -3.36 2.62 -18.88
N ALA A 57 -2.76 2.59 -17.69
CA ALA A 57 -1.33 2.34 -17.52
C ALA A 57 -0.83 1.11 -18.32
N THR A 58 0.28 1.30 -19.03
CA THR A 58 0.96 0.25 -19.81
C THR A 58 2.30 -0.15 -19.21
N THR A 59 2.78 0.59 -18.21
CA THR A 59 4.03 0.33 -17.49
C THR A 59 3.73 -0.03 -16.04
N LEU A 60 4.40 -1.08 -15.52
CA LEU A 60 4.31 -1.47 -14.11
C LEU A 60 5.60 -1.08 -13.39
N LEU A 61 5.50 -0.27 -12.35
CA LEU A 61 6.59 -0.05 -11.39
C LEU A 61 6.37 -0.98 -10.20
N LEU A 62 7.23 -1.99 -10.08
CA LEU A 62 7.11 -3.02 -9.06
C LEU A 62 8.16 -2.81 -7.96
N GLY A 63 7.69 -2.52 -6.74
CA GLY A 63 8.50 -2.51 -5.54
C GLY A 63 8.85 -3.90 -5.03
N MET A 64 9.62 -3.97 -3.94
CA MET A 64 9.97 -5.24 -3.30
C MET A 64 8.91 -5.68 -2.29
N ASN A 65 8.66 -4.84 -1.27
CA ASN A 65 7.71 -5.10 -0.19
C ASN A 65 7.43 -3.81 0.61
N PRO A 66 6.39 -3.80 1.48
CA PRO A 66 6.04 -2.64 2.30
C PRO A 66 7.16 -2.19 3.24
N GLY A 67 7.46 -0.89 3.24
CA GLY A 67 8.24 -0.26 4.30
C GLY A 67 7.38 0.08 5.53
N PRO A 68 7.98 0.15 6.74
CA PRO A 68 7.23 0.28 7.99
C PRO A 68 6.56 1.64 8.20
N TRP A 69 6.95 2.66 7.42
CA TRP A 69 6.48 4.05 7.54
C TRP A 69 5.70 4.52 6.30
N GLY A 70 5.64 3.71 5.25
CA GLY A 70 4.84 3.93 4.05
C GLY A 70 3.65 2.98 3.99
N MET A 71 3.71 2.00 3.10
CA MET A 71 2.61 1.07 2.83
C MET A 71 2.13 0.29 4.06
N ALA A 72 2.99 0.00 5.04
CA ALA A 72 2.54 -0.63 6.29
C ALA A 72 1.58 0.26 7.11
N GLN A 73 1.59 1.56 6.89
CA GLN A 73 0.72 2.51 7.60
C GLN A 73 -0.47 2.94 6.76
N THR A 74 -0.33 2.93 5.43
CA THR A 74 -1.32 3.53 4.51
C THR A 74 -1.98 2.53 3.59
N GLY A 75 -1.50 1.29 3.50
CA GLY A 75 -1.97 0.31 2.50
C GLY A 75 -1.64 0.69 1.05
N VAL A 76 -0.93 1.79 0.79
CA VAL A 76 -0.62 2.29 -0.55
C VAL A 76 0.85 1.98 -0.90
N PRO A 77 1.16 1.39 -2.07
CA PRO A 77 2.54 1.17 -2.51
C PRO A 77 3.35 2.46 -2.47
N PHE A 78 4.53 2.42 -1.84
CA PHE A 78 5.36 3.61 -1.63
C PHE A 78 4.61 4.78 -0.96
N GLY A 79 3.52 4.52 -0.24
CA GLY A 79 2.61 5.54 0.25
C GLY A 79 3.01 6.10 1.60
N ALA A 80 3.96 7.05 1.63
CA ALA A 80 4.13 7.92 2.79
C ALA A 80 2.81 8.66 3.08
N THR A 81 2.51 9.00 4.35
CA THR A 81 1.16 9.48 4.73
C THR A 81 0.77 10.76 3.99
N HIS A 82 1.71 11.70 3.78
CA HIS A 82 1.45 12.91 2.99
C HIS A 82 1.12 12.61 1.52
N VAL A 83 1.85 11.69 0.87
CA VAL A 83 1.59 11.29 -0.51
C VAL A 83 0.20 10.67 -0.61
N ALA A 84 -0.08 9.69 0.26
CA ALA A 84 -1.33 8.95 0.23
C ALA A 84 -2.52 9.91 0.39
N ARG A 85 -2.40 10.92 1.26
CA ARG A 85 -3.46 11.89 1.56
C ARG A 85 -3.57 12.97 0.50
N ASP A 86 -2.47 13.64 0.18
CA ASP A 86 -2.47 14.91 -0.52
C ASP A 86 -2.37 14.71 -2.03
N PHE A 87 -1.46 13.84 -2.48
CA PHE A 87 -1.26 13.56 -3.90
C PHE A 87 -2.26 12.51 -4.42
N LEU A 88 -2.35 11.36 -3.72
CA LEU A 88 -3.18 10.22 -4.13
C LEU A 88 -4.61 10.27 -3.58
N ARG A 89 -4.95 11.30 -2.78
CA ARG A 89 -6.31 11.63 -2.33
C ARG A 89 -7.05 10.46 -1.66
N ILE A 90 -6.30 9.60 -0.96
CA ILE A 90 -6.84 8.47 -0.21
C ILE A 90 -7.46 8.99 1.09
N LYS A 91 -8.73 8.66 1.32
CA LYS A 91 -9.45 9.07 2.52
C LYS A 91 -9.05 8.19 3.67
N ALA A 92 -8.58 8.82 4.75
CA ALA A 92 -8.22 8.13 5.97
C ALA A 92 -9.41 7.34 6.55
N LYS A 93 -9.07 6.17 7.07
CA LYS A 93 -9.95 5.22 7.77
C LYS A 93 -9.18 4.73 8.98
N GLU A 94 -9.90 4.41 10.03
CA GLU A 94 -9.33 3.78 11.21
C GLU A 94 -8.76 2.40 10.83
N LEU A 95 -7.52 2.15 11.25
CA LEU A 95 -6.84 0.88 11.05
C LEU A 95 -6.54 0.26 12.41
N THR A 96 -6.67 -1.06 12.50
CA THR A 96 -6.34 -1.80 13.71
C THR A 96 -4.94 -2.38 13.59
N THR A 97 -4.13 -2.21 14.63
CA THR A 97 -2.82 -2.89 14.70
C THR A 97 -3.06 -4.40 14.82
N PRO A 98 -2.48 -5.25 13.94
CA PRO A 98 -2.57 -6.70 14.06
C PRO A 98 -2.07 -7.19 15.41
N SER A 99 -2.72 -8.20 15.98
CA SER A 99 -2.38 -8.73 17.32
C SER A 99 -0.97 -9.31 17.39
N ASN A 100 -0.44 -9.79 16.26
CA ASN A 100 0.92 -10.32 16.14
C ASN A 100 1.96 -9.25 15.77
N ALA A 101 1.59 -7.98 15.62
CA ALA A 101 2.55 -6.93 15.31
C ALA A 101 3.52 -6.69 16.48
N HIS A 102 4.79 -6.42 16.17
CA HIS A 102 5.77 -6.09 17.19
C HIS A 102 5.38 -4.77 17.91
N PRO A 103 5.43 -4.67 19.26
CA PRO A 103 5.00 -3.48 20.00
C PRO A 103 5.70 -2.16 19.60
N LYS A 104 6.96 -2.22 19.15
CA LYS A 104 7.72 -1.07 18.60
C LYS A 104 7.38 -0.72 17.13
N ARG A 105 6.38 -1.36 16.52
CA ARG A 105 5.92 -1.13 15.15
C ARG A 105 4.38 -1.08 15.10
N PRO A 106 3.75 -0.17 15.87
CA PRO A 106 2.30 -0.02 15.83
C PRO A 106 1.84 0.51 14.46
N ILE A 107 0.60 0.19 14.11
CA ILE A 107 -0.08 0.79 12.97
C ILE A 107 -0.81 2.04 13.48
N VAL A 108 -0.21 3.19 13.22
CA VAL A 108 -0.76 4.52 13.55
C VAL A 108 -1.69 5.00 12.42
N GLY A 109 -1.50 4.48 11.21
CA GLY A 109 -2.31 4.83 10.06
C GLY A 109 -1.90 6.17 9.44
N MET A 110 -2.88 6.84 8.81
CA MET A 110 -2.70 8.13 8.14
C MET A 110 -2.38 9.30 9.08
N GLY A 111 -2.44 9.09 10.40
CA GLY A 111 -2.01 10.06 11.41
C GLY A 111 -0.51 10.00 11.74
N LEU A 112 0.26 9.07 11.15
CA LEU A 112 1.69 8.99 11.39
C LEU A 112 2.41 10.22 10.83
N GLU A 113 3.10 10.96 11.71
CA GLU A 113 3.87 12.16 11.33
C GLU A 113 5.14 11.81 10.52
N ARG A 114 5.76 10.67 10.82
CA ARG A 114 6.97 10.21 10.14
C ARG A 114 6.67 9.88 8.68
N GLN A 115 7.46 10.46 7.77
CA GLN A 115 7.37 10.20 6.33
C GLN A 115 8.43 9.20 5.87
N GLU A 116 8.04 8.31 4.96
CA GLU A 116 8.95 7.37 4.31
C GLU A 116 9.67 8.04 3.13
N VAL A 117 10.98 8.22 3.25
CA VAL A 117 11.81 8.89 2.25
C VAL A 117 11.72 8.24 0.86
N SER A 118 11.70 6.90 0.79
CA SER A 118 11.61 6.17 -0.48
C SER A 118 10.29 6.47 -1.19
N GLY A 119 9.18 6.45 -0.46
CA GLY A 119 7.87 6.77 -0.99
C GLY A 119 7.75 8.21 -1.45
N THR A 120 8.18 9.16 -0.61
CA THR A 120 8.19 10.59 -0.95
C THR A 120 8.99 10.86 -2.23
N ARG A 121 10.18 10.26 -2.38
CA ARG A 121 11.01 10.46 -3.58
C ARG A 121 10.34 9.95 -4.86
N LEU A 122 9.73 8.77 -4.80
CA LEU A 122 9.06 8.20 -5.96
C LEU A 122 7.90 9.09 -6.41
N TRP A 123 7.01 9.45 -5.48
CA TRP A 123 5.79 10.17 -5.83
C TRP A 123 6.02 11.64 -6.16
N ASN A 124 7.00 12.30 -5.52
CA ASN A 124 7.43 13.63 -5.96
C ASN A 124 7.98 13.60 -7.39
N LEU A 125 8.74 12.57 -7.78
CA LEU A 125 9.19 12.41 -9.16
C LEU A 125 8.00 12.23 -10.12
N MET A 126 6.97 11.48 -9.73
CA MET A 126 5.76 11.34 -10.55
C MET A 126 5.02 12.68 -10.69
N GLU A 127 4.91 13.44 -9.61
CA GLU A 127 4.34 14.80 -9.62
C GLU A 127 5.14 15.75 -10.52
N ASP A 128 6.48 15.73 -10.44
CA ASP A 128 7.35 16.56 -11.29
C ASP A 128 7.24 16.20 -12.78
N LEU A 129 7.09 14.91 -13.11
CA LEU A 129 7.05 14.43 -14.49
C LEU A 129 5.67 14.53 -15.15
N TYR A 130 4.60 14.26 -14.39
CA TYR A 130 3.25 14.13 -14.92
C TYR A 130 2.27 15.20 -14.41
N GLY A 131 2.61 15.92 -13.34
CA GLY A 131 1.81 17.02 -12.77
C GLY A 131 0.57 16.59 -11.97
N SER A 132 -0.01 15.41 -12.22
CA SER A 132 -1.17 14.91 -11.49
C SER A 132 -1.18 13.38 -11.36
N PRO A 133 -1.91 12.81 -10.38
CA PRO A 133 -2.09 11.37 -10.28
C PRO A 133 -2.81 10.81 -11.52
N GLU A 134 -3.80 11.51 -12.08
CA GLU A 134 -4.49 11.08 -13.30
C GLU A 134 -3.54 10.91 -14.49
N ALA A 135 -2.67 11.90 -14.72
CA ALA A 135 -1.66 11.84 -15.78
C ALA A 135 -0.60 10.76 -15.51
N THR A 136 -0.21 10.58 -14.24
CA THR A 136 0.69 9.50 -13.82
C THR A 136 0.08 8.13 -14.17
N PHE A 137 -1.12 7.85 -13.68
CA PHE A 137 -1.77 6.55 -13.80
C PHE A 137 -2.36 6.26 -15.19
N ALA A 138 -2.38 7.23 -16.09
CA ALA A 138 -2.59 7.01 -17.51
C ALA A 138 -1.43 6.23 -18.17
N HIS A 139 -0.23 6.25 -17.56
CA HIS A 139 0.97 5.65 -18.14
C HIS A 139 1.59 4.55 -17.27
N LEU A 140 1.59 4.71 -15.96
CA LEU A 140 2.23 3.79 -15.02
C LEU A 140 1.30 3.39 -13.87
N PHE A 141 1.45 2.15 -13.40
CA PHE A 141 0.80 1.71 -12.17
C PHE A 141 1.87 1.21 -11.20
N VAL A 142 1.75 1.57 -9.92
CA VAL A 142 2.72 1.21 -8.88
C VAL A 142 2.16 0.07 -8.06
N VAL A 143 2.97 -0.99 -7.89
CA VAL A 143 2.64 -2.19 -7.11
C VAL A 143 3.74 -2.49 -6.11
#